data_AF-A0A3Q8YIQ6-F1
#
_entry.id   AF-A0A3Q8YIQ6-F1
#
_cell.length_a   1.000
_cell.length_b   1.000
_cell.length_c   1.000
_cell.angle_alpha   90.00
_cell.angle_beta   90.00
_cell.angle_gamma   90.00
#
_symmetry.space_group_name_H-M   'P 1'
#
loop_
_entity.id
_entity.type
_entity.pdbx_description
1 polymer ?
#
loop_
_entity_poly.entity_id
_entity_poly.type
_entity_poly.pdbx_seq_one_letter_code
_entity_poly.pdbx_strand_id
1 'polypeptide(L)'
;MGKSMAGRLRSQMRIGLALGLPCPQCRQPCQPGLVCGEQHVSTWPEDEARMWPTALLAFLVGVFGANGVPHFVSGITGGSYPRVFGNSAIPNVIAGWASFVVATLFAYQIDSANHPVVTLVSGFIGALLMGLFHAAGLAFGRKP
;
A
#
# COMPACT_ATOMS: atom_id res chain seq x y z
N MET A 1 -20.24 51.91 26.19
CA MET A 1 -19.42 51.85 24.96
C MET A 1 -19.40 50.41 24.43
N GLY A 2 -20.31 50.12 23.50
CA GLY A 2 -20.50 48.77 22.96
C GLY A 2 -19.44 48.45 21.90
N LYS A 3 -18.65 47.39 22.12
CA LYS A 3 -17.84 46.81 21.04
C LYS A 3 -18.79 46.42 19.91
N SER A 4 -18.55 46.96 18.71
CA SER A 4 -19.25 46.60 17.47
C SER A 4 -19.36 45.08 17.35
N MET A 5 -20.50 44.59 16.88
CA MET A 5 -20.79 43.16 16.68
C MET A 5 -19.68 42.46 15.89
N ALA A 6 -19.06 43.15 14.93
CA ALA A 6 -17.91 42.68 14.17
C ALA A 6 -16.63 42.49 15.01
N GLY A 7 -16.42 43.32 16.05
CA GLY A 7 -15.32 43.18 16.99
C GLY A 7 -15.52 42.01 17.96
N ARG A 8 -16.77 41.70 18.30
CA ARG A 8 -17.11 40.54 19.15
C ARG A 8 -16.94 39.22 18.39
N LEU A 9 -17.33 39.18 17.11
CA LEU A 9 -17.14 38.02 16.23
C LEU A 9 -15.66 37.70 15.99
N ARG A 10 -14.82 38.70 15.73
CA ARG A 10 -13.37 38.50 15.56
C ARG A 10 -12.67 37.96 16.81
N SER A 11 -13.14 38.34 18.00
CA SER A 11 -12.58 37.84 19.26
C SER A 11 -12.96 36.37 19.53
N GLN A 12 -14.19 35.97 19.21
CA GLN A 12 -14.66 34.59 19.39
C GLN A 12 -13.98 33.63 18.41
N MET A 13 -13.67 34.10 17.20
CA MET A 13 -12.98 33.31 16.17
C MET A 13 -11.54 32.93 16.57
N ARG A 14 -10.85 33.77 17.37
CA ARG A 14 -9.51 33.46 17.88
C ARG A 14 -9.52 32.44 19.04
N ILE A 15 -10.59 32.39 19.83
CA ILE A 15 -10.69 31.51 21.00
C ILE A 15 -11.01 30.07 20.57
N GLY A 16 -11.89 29.87 19.58
CA GLY A 16 -12.21 28.53 19.07
C GLY A 16 -11.01 27.80 18.42
N LEU A 17 -10.11 28.57 17.79
CA LEU A 17 -8.92 28.05 17.11
C LEU A 17 -7.87 27.47 18.08
N ALA A 18 -7.84 27.93 19.33
CA ALA A 18 -6.91 27.44 20.36
C ALA A 18 -7.35 26.13 21.02
N LEU A 19 -8.63 25.76 20.88
CA LEU A 19 -9.24 24.59 21.56
C LEU A 19 -9.42 23.38 20.63
N GLY A 20 -8.95 23.44 19.39
CA GLY A 20 -9.12 22.36 18.41
C GLY A 20 -10.59 22.08 18.03
N LEU A 21 -11.48 23.04 18.30
CA LEU A 21 -12.90 22.90 17.96
C LEU A 21 -13.09 23.08 16.45
N PRO A 22 -13.94 22.26 15.81
CA PRO A 22 -14.17 22.34 14.37
C PRO A 22 -14.74 23.71 13.94
N CYS A 23 -14.32 24.23 12.77
CA CYS A 23 -14.80 25.52 12.22
C CYS A 23 -16.34 25.49 12.15
N PRO A 24 -17.07 26.43 12.78
CA PRO A 24 -18.54 26.38 12.86
C PRO A 24 -19.23 26.48 11.50
N GLN A 25 -18.50 26.97 10.48
CA GLN A 25 -18.96 27.07 9.10
C GLN A 25 -18.95 25.73 8.36
N CYS A 26 -17.92 24.89 8.55
CA CYS A 26 -17.70 23.66 7.77
C CYS A 26 -17.63 22.38 8.61
N ARG A 27 -17.68 22.47 9.94
CA ARG A 27 -17.53 21.37 10.92
C ARG A 27 -16.28 20.49 10.73
N GLN A 28 -15.25 20.99 10.05
CA GLN A 28 -14.00 20.27 9.76
C GLN A 28 -12.81 20.94 10.50
N PRO A 29 -11.70 20.20 10.73
CA PRO A 29 -10.48 20.77 11.31
C PRO A 29 -9.77 21.66 10.29
N CYS A 30 -9.75 22.97 10.53
CA CYS A 30 -9.12 23.94 9.63
C CYS A 30 -7.71 24.32 10.11
N GLN A 31 -6.76 24.38 9.19
CA GLN A 31 -5.42 24.88 9.48
C GLN A 31 -5.44 26.42 9.61
N PRO A 32 -4.71 27.01 10.59
CA PRO A 32 -4.65 28.45 10.76
C PRO A 32 -4.12 29.14 9.49
N GLY A 33 -4.90 30.09 8.94
CA GLY A 33 -4.49 30.91 7.79
C GLY A 33 -5.07 30.53 6.43
N LEU A 34 -5.81 29.41 6.34
CA LEU A 34 -6.57 29.03 5.15
C LEU A 34 -8.05 29.39 5.29
N VAL A 35 -8.67 29.87 4.19
CA VAL A 35 -10.10 30.23 4.16
C VAL A 35 -10.95 28.95 4.24
N CYS A 36 -11.93 28.87 5.17
CA CYS A 36 -12.88 27.73 5.26
C CYS A 36 -13.62 27.63 3.89
N GLY A 37 -13.23 26.67 3.05
CA GLY A 37 -13.73 26.48 1.67
C GLY A 37 -12.64 26.24 0.62
N GLU A 38 -11.40 26.65 0.86
CA GLU A 38 -10.28 26.43 -0.07
C GLU A 38 -9.59 25.07 0.10
N GLN A 39 -9.86 24.34 1.19
CA GLN A 39 -9.25 23.03 1.44
C GLN A 39 -9.82 21.89 0.58
N HIS A 40 -10.80 22.18 -0.30
CA HIS A 40 -11.36 21.20 -1.24
C HIS A 40 -10.94 21.50 -2.69
N VAL A 41 -9.72 22.04 -2.89
CA VAL A 41 -9.06 21.99 -4.20
C VAL A 41 -8.44 20.60 -4.36
N SER A 42 -9.27 19.69 -4.85
CA SER A 42 -8.93 18.54 -5.69
C SER A 42 -7.57 17.86 -5.46
N THR A 43 -7.44 17.01 -4.44
CA THR A 43 -6.45 15.92 -4.47
C THR A 43 -6.88 14.77 -5.40
N TRP A 44 -8.11 14.81 -5.93
CA TRP A 44 -8.68 13.84 -6.87
C TRP A 44 -7.72 13.40 -8.01
N PRO A 45 -6.93 14.28 -8.68
CA PRO A 45 -6.00 13.82 -9.72
C PRO A 45 -4.81 13.03 -9.15
N GLU A 46 -4.25 13.46 -8.01
CA GLU A 46 -3.06 12.83 -7.42
C GLU A 46 -3.40 11.52 -6.71
N ASP A 47 -4.57 11.47 -6.06
CA ASP A 47 -5.06 10.27 -5.38
C ASP A 47 -5.45 9.20 -6.41
N GLU A 48 -6.16 9.56 -7.49
CA GLU A 48 -6.45 8.60 -8.57
C GLU A 48 -5.18 8.18 -9.32
N ALA A 49 -4.23 9.09 -9.53
CA ALA A 49 -2.94 8.77 -10.13
C ALA A 49 -2.11 7.79 -9.28
N ARG A 50 -2.22 7.83 -7.94
CA ARG A 50 -1.55 6.87 -7.04
C ARG A 50 -2.26 5.53 -6.94
N MET A 51 -3.54 5.43 -7.30
CA MET A 51 -4.29 4.17 -7.27
C MET A 51 -3.68 3.11 -8.20
N TRP A 52 -3.32 3.48 -9.43
CA TRP A 52 -2.78 2.53 -10.40
C TRP A 52 -1.38 1.98 -10.03
N PRO A 53 -0.39 2.82 -9.67
CA PRO A 53 0.87 2.35 -9.10
C PRO A 53 0.66 1.48 -7.86
N THR A 54 -0.28 1.84 -6.98
CA THR A 54 -0.61 1.06 -5.78
C THR A 54 -1.15 -0.32 -6.14
N ALA A 55 -2.06 -0.40 -7.11
CA ALA A 55 -2.58 -1.67 -7.63
C ALA A 55 -1.46 -2.55 -8.22
N LEU A 56 -0.58 -1.97 -9.03
CA LEU A 56 0.53 -2.68 -9.66
C LEU A 56 1.54 -3.18 -8.62
N LEU A 57 1.96 -2.33 -7.69
CA LEU A 57 2.90 -2.70 -6.64
C LEU A 57 2.30 -3.79 -5.74
N ALA A 58 1.04 -3.64 -5.31
CA ALA A 58 0.36 -4.65 -4.51
C ALA A 58 0.25 -5.99 -5.25
N PHE A 59 -0.08 -5.97 -6.54
CA PHE A 59 -0.07 -7.17 -7.38
C PHE A 59 1.30 -7.85 -7.39
N LEU A 60 2.38 -7.08 -7.59
CA LEU A 60 3.75 -7.60 -7.56
C LEU A 60 4.15 -8.13 -6.17
N VAL A 61 3.71 -7.51 -5.08
CA VAL A 61 3.87 -8.07 -3.73
C VAL A 61 3.26 -9.46 -3.64
N GLY A 62 2.04 -9.63 -4.16
CA GLY A 62 1.36 -10.93 -4.22
C GLY A 62 2.15 -11.96 -5.02
N VAL A 63 2.59 -11.60 -6.23
CA VAL A 63 3.36 -12.49 -7.12
C VAL A 63 4.68 -12.91 -6.49
N PHE A 64 5.50 -11.96 -6.04
CA PHE A 64 6.82 -12.26 -5.48
C PHE A 64 6.73 -12.91 -4.08
N GLY A 65 5.74 -12.52 -3.28
CA GLY A 65 5.46 -13.15 -1.99
C GLY A 65 5.09 -14.62 -2.16
N ALA A 66 4.10 -14.92 -3.01
CA ALA A 66 3.69 -16.30 -3.28
C ALA A 66 4.79 -17.12 -3.99
N ASN A 67 5.60 -16.49 -4.85
CA ASN A 67 6.74 -17.14 -5.49
C ASN A 67 7.86 -17.51 -4.51
N GLY A 68 8.09 -16.69 -3.48
CA GLY A 68 9.13 -16.93 -2.49
C GLY A 68 8.91 -18.20 -1.67
N VAL A 69 7.64 -18.53 -1.38
CA VAL A 69 7.24 -19.65 -0.52
C VAL A 69 7.82 -21.00 -0.97
N PRO A 70 7.54 -21.51 -2.19
CA PRO A 70 8.04 -22.84 -2.58
C PRO A 70 9.57 -22.91 -2.64
N HIS A 71 10.24 -21.84 -3.09
CA HIS A 71 11.71 -21.81 -3.12
C HIS A 71 12.30 -21.81 -1.71
N PHE A 72 11.76 -20.99 -0.81
CA PHE A 72 12.25 -20.90 0.57
C PHE A 72 11.98 -22.20 1.34
N VAL A 73 10.74 -22.71 1.29
CA VAL A 73 10.33 -23.95 1.97
C VAL A 73 11.11 -25.14 1.43
N SER A 74 11.26 -25.29 0.11
CA SER A 74 12.06 -26.38 -0.44
C SER A 74 13.52 -26.27 -0.01
N GLY A 75 14.07 -25.06 0.09
CA GLY A 75 15.46 -24.87 0.52
C GLY A 75 15.70 -25.27 1.97
N ILE A 76 14.84 -24.82 2.89
CA ILE A 76 14.99 -25.12 4.33
C ILE A 76 14.67 -26.58 4.68
N THR A 77 13.89 -27.27 3.84
CA THR A 77 13.58 -28.71 3.99
C THR A 77 14.62 -29.62 3.32
N GLY A 78 15.70 -29.07 2.76
CA GLY A 78 16.74 -29.84 2.07
C GLY A 78 16.33 -30.36 0.69
N GLY A 79 15.16 -29.96 0.18
CA GLY A 79 14.65 -30.35 -1.12
C GLY A 79 15.28 -29.57 -2.28
N SER A 80 15.50 -30.27 -3.40
CA SER A 80 15.79 -29.65 -4.69
C SER A 80 14.50 -29.11 -5.33
N TYR A 81 14.51 -27.86 -5.78
CA TYR A 81 13.41 -27.21 -6.50
C TYR A 81 13.96 -26.70 -7.83
N PRO A 82 13.26 -26.89 -8.96
CA PRO A 82 13.81 -26.53 -10.27
C PRO A 82 14.14 -25.04 -10.37
N ARG A 83 15.36 -24.73 -10.79
CA ARG A 83 15.81 -23.39 -11.16
C ARG A 83 16.90 -23.43 -12.24
N VAL A 84 17.07 -22.29 -12.92
CA VAL A 84 18.06 -22.04 -13.98
C VAL A 84 19.51 -22.27 -13.53
N PHE A 85 19.84 -22.08 -12.25
CA PHE A 85 21.23 -22.12 -11.73
C PHE A 85 21.54 -23.24 -10.73
N GLY A 86 20.72 -24.30 -10.68
CA GLY A 86 21.03 -25.51 -9.91
C GLY A 86 20.03 -25.88 -8.82
N ASN A 87 19.99 -27.18 -8.55
CA ASN A 87 18.99 -27.88 -7.75
C ASN A 87 19.50 -28.21 -6.34
N SER A 88 20.10 -27.26 -5.63
CA SER A 88 20.55 -27.47 -4.24
C SER A 88 19.81 -26.60 -3.23
N ALA A 89 19.78 -27.07 -1.98
CA ALA A 89 19.03 -26.48 -0.88
C ALA A 89 19.42 -25.02 -0.59
N ILE A 90 20.71 -24.69 -0.60
CA ILE A 90 21.21 -23.34 -0.28
C ILE A 90 20.75 -22.31 -1.33
N PRO A 91 20.97 -22.52 -2.64
CA PRO A 91 20.38 -21.66 -3.66
C PRO A 91 18.88 -21.50 -3.47
N ASN A 92 18.13 -22.58 -3.13
CA ASN A 92 16.67 -22.55 -2.93
C ASN A 92 16.24 -21.53 -1.88
N VAL A 93 16.89 -21.58 -0.72
CA VAL A 93 16.72 -20.59 0.33
C VAL A 93 17.02 -19.18 -0.19
N ILE A 94 18.13 -18.98 -0.90
CA ILE A 94 18.55 -17.65 -1.38
C ILE A 94 17.52 -17.05 -2.34
N ALA A 95 16.97 -17.80 -3.30
CA ALA A 95 15.97 -17.20 -4.19
C ALA A 95 14.61 -16.98 -3.50
N GLY A 96 14.21 -17.87 -2.60
CA GLY A 96 13.00 -17.65 -1.80
C GLY A 96 13.12 -16.38 -0.96
N TRP A 97 14.27 -16.23 -0.29
CA TRP A 97 14.61 -15.03 0.47
C TRP A 97 14.66 -13.77 -0.39
N ALA A 98 15.33 -13.81 -1.54
CA ALA A 98 15.41 -12.67 -2.46
C ALA A 98 14.02 -12.27 -2.97
N SER A 99 13.13 -13.24 -3.24
CA SER A 99 11.74 -12.98 -3.62
C SER A 99 10.98 -12.25 -2.51
N PHE A 100 11.20 -12.61 -1.24
CA PHE A 100 10.62 -11.90 -0.11
C PHE A 100 11.18 -10.48 0.05
N VAL A 101 12.49 -10.28 -0.13
CA VAL A 101 13.11 -8.94 -0.11
C VAL A 101 12.47 -8.04 -1.16
N VAL A 102 12.33 -8.53 -2.39
CA VAL A 102 11.69 -7.78 -3.49
C VAL A 102 10.23 -7.47 -3.17
N ALA A 103 9.47 -8.45 -2.64
CA ALA A 103 8.10 -8.21 -2.21
C ALA A 103 8.02 -7.14 -1.11
N THR A 104 8.91 -7.14 -0.13
CA THR A 104 8.95 -6.11 0.93
C THR A 104 9.29 -4.74 0.37
N LEU A 105 10.22 -4.64 -0.58
CA LEU A 105 10.56 -3.38 -1.24
C LEU A 105 9.36 -2.79 -2.00
N PHE A 106 8.56 -3.63 -2.67
CA PHE A 106 7.31 -3.16 -3.28
C PHE A 106 6.29 -2.75 -2.23
N ALA A 107 6.11 -3.54 -1.17
CA ALA A 107 5.15 -3.25 -0.11
C ALA A 107 5.42 -1.91 0.59
N TYR A 108 6.70 -1.56 0.76
CA TYR A 108 7.12 -0.29 1.35
C TYR A 108 6.64 0.94 0.56
N GLN A 109 6.39 0.79 -0.74
CA GLN A 109 6.03 1.89 -1.64
C GLN A 109 4.51 2.01 -1.89
N ILE A 110 3.70 1.14 -1.31
CA ILE A 110 2.24 1.09 -1.53
C ILE A 110 1.54 2.17 -0.71
N ASP A 111 0.69 2.97 -1.36
CA ASP A 111 -0.22 3.91 -0.68
C ASP A 111 -1.47 3.18 -0.14
N SER A 112 -1.24 2.31 0.84
CA SER A 112 -2.28 1.46 1.42
C SER A 112 -3.27 2.23 2.30
N ALA A 113 -2.88 3.39 2.83
CA ALA A 113 -3.73 4.24 3.65
C ALA A 113 -4.87 4.86 2.82
N ASN A 114 -4.57 5.30 1.59
CA ASN A 114 -5.56 5.91 0.72
C ASN A 114 -6.30 4.88 -0.17
N HIS A 115 -5.68 3.73 -0.47
CA HIS A 115 -6.28 2.70 -1.34
C HIS A 115 -6.25 1.28 -0.72
N PRO A 116 -6.87 1.05 0.44
CA PRO A 116 -6.77 -0.22 1.17
C PRO A 116 -7.40 -1.40 0.41
N VAL A 117 -8.58 -1.19 -0.20
CA VAL A 117 -9.29 -2.25 -0.94
C VAL A 117 -8.52 -2.65 -2.20
N VAL A 118 -8.03 -1.67 -2.97
CA VAL A 118 -7.24 -1.90 -4.18
C VAL A 118 -5.95 -2.66 -3.83
N THR A 119 -5.27 -2.25 -2.77
CA THR A 119 -4.07 -2.93 -2.26
C THR A 119 -4.36 -4.41 -1.96
N LEU A 120 -5.41 -4.69 -1.18
CA LEU A 120 -5.75 -6.06 -0.80
C LEU A 120 -6.14 -6.91 -2.01
N VAL A 121 -7.07 -6.44 -2.83
CA VAL A 121 -7.59 -7.19 -3.98
C VAL A 121 -6.47 -7.49 -4.97
N SER A 122 -5.67 -6.48 -5.34
CA SER A 122 -4.55 -6.67 -6.26
C SER A 122 -3.51 -7.63 -5.71
N GLY A 123 -3.17 -7.53 -4.42
CA GLY A 123 -2.24 -8.46 -3.77
C GLY A 123 -2.73 -9.91 -3.76
N PHE A 124 -3.99 -10.15 -3.42
CA PHE A 124 -4.57 -11.50 -3.45
C PHE A 124 -4.69 -12.06 -4.87
N ILE A 125 -5.01 -11.23 -5.87
CA ILE A 125 -5.00 -11.66 -7.28
C ILE A 125 -3.58 -12.08 -7.69
N GLY A 126 -2.55 -11.29 -7.37
CA GLY A 126 -1.16 -11.64 -7.67
C GLY A 126 -0.73 -12.96 -7.02
N ALA A 127 -1.06 -13.14 -5.75
CA ALA A 127 -0.76 -14.37 -5.02
C ALA A 127 -1.52 -15.58 -5.61
N LEU A 128 -2.80 -15.43 -5.96
CA LEU A 128 -3.61 -16.47 -6.57
C LEU A 128 -3.05 -16.91 -7.92
N LEU A 129 -2.72 -15.95 -8.81
CA LEU A 129 -2.18 -16.27 -10.12
C LEU A 129 -0.84 -17.00 -10.02
N MET A 130 0.03 -16.57 -9.10
CA MET A 130 1.31 -17.24 -8.88
C MET A 130 1.11 -18.64 -8.27
N GLY A 131 0.16 -18.80 -7.35
CA GLY A 131 -0.22 -20.10 -6.81
C GLY A 131 -0.74 -21.06 -7.89
N LEU A 132 -1.61 -20.58 -8.78
CA LEU A 132 -2.13 -21.34 -9.92
C LEU A 132 -1.01 -21.71 -10.91
N PHE A 133 -0.07 -20.80 -11.16
CA PHE A 133 1.11 -21.07 -11.98
C PHE A 133 1.95 -22.24 -11.43
N HIS A 134 2.19 -22.25 -10.11
CA HIS A 134 2.87 -23.34 -9.42
C HIS A 134 2.05 -24.64 -9.45
N ALA A 135 0.74 -24.56 -9.17
CA ALA A 135 -0.17 -25.71 -9.16
C ALA A 135 -0.30 -26.36 -10.54
N ALA A 136 -0.23 -25.57 -11.62
CA ALA A 136 -0.27 -26.06 -13.00
C ALA A 136 1.02 -26.77 -13.43
N GLY A 137 2.02 -26.90 -12.55
CA GLY A 137 3.29 -27.55 -12.87
C GLY A 137 4.19 -26.72 -13.81
N LEU A 138 3.80 -25.48 -14.13
CA LEU A 138 4.54 -24.61 -15.05
C LEU A 138 5.90 -24.20 -14.50
N ALA A 139 6.04 -24.17 -13.17
CA ALA A 139 7.30 -23.94 -12.50
C ALA A 139 8.27 -25.15 -12.56
N PHE A 140 7.75 -26.36 -12.83
CA PHE A 140 8.52 -27.61 -12.66
C PHE A 140 9.00 -28.24 -13.97
N GLY A 141 8.66 -27.66 -15.13
CA GLY A 141 8.79 -28.36 -16.41
C GLY A 141 7.80 -29.53 -16.49
N ARG A 142 7.11 -29.71 -17.62
CA ARG A 142 6.19 -30.85 -17.80
C ARG A 142 7.00 -32.13 -17.61
N LYS A 143 6.64 -32.96 -16.62
CA LYS A 143 7.11 -34.34 -16.60
C LYS A 143 6.50 -35.05 -17.82
N PRO A 144 7.29 -35.79 -18.62
CA PRO A 144 6.77 -36.63 -19.68
C PRO A 144 5.84 -37.71 -19.14
#